data_AF-A0ABD7HB60-F1
#
_entry.id   AF-A0ABD7HB60-F1
#
_cell.length_a   1.000
_cell.length_b   1.000
_cell.length_c   1.000
_cell.angle_alpha   90.00
_cell.angle_beta   90.00
_cell.angle_gamma   90.00
#
_symmetry.space_group_name_H-M   'P 1'
#
loop_
_entity.id
_entity.type
_entity.pdbx_description
1 polymer ?
#
loop_
_entity_poly.entity_id
_entity_poly.type
_entity_poly.pdbx_seq_one_letter_code
_entity_poly.pdbx_strand_id
1 'polypeptide(L)'
;QQRGHRTHGRPNCHAPGDRCEVHHIDQWATGGSTDIDKLTFTCTPNHKLVGKGWQTRKRSDGQTEWIPPPHLDRGAHTNDYHHPERLFDH
;
A
#
# COMPACT_ATOMS: atom_id res chain seq x y z
N GLN A 1 -5.00 -20.52 4.42
CA GLN A 1 -4.41 -19.45 5.24
C GLN A 1 -4.35 -18.20 4.38
N GLN A 2 -5.24 -17.23 4.66
CA GLN A 2 -5.33 -15.98 3.89
C GLN A 2 -4.17 -15.08 4.33
N ARG A 3 -3.21 -14.81 3.45
CA ARG A 3 -2.23 -13.73 3.66
C ARG A 3 -2.98 -12.41 3.40
N GLY A 4 -3.79 -12.00 4.38
CA GLY A 4 -4.57 -10.77 4.32
C GLY A 4 -3.69 -9.53 4.23
N HIS A 5 -4.27 -8.44 3.70
CA HIS A 5 -3.61 -7.14 3.56
C HIS A 5 -2.92 -6.70 4.85
N ARG A 6 -1.61 -6.49 4.76
CA ARG A 6 -0.76 -6.22 5.93
C ARG A 6 -0.33 -4.75 6.04
N THR A 7 -0.67 -3.89 5.09
CA THR A 7 -0.25 -2.48 5.10
C THR A 7 -1.36 -1.58 4.57
N HIS A 8 -1.48 -0.38 5.15
CA HIS A 8 -2.51 0.59 4.81
C HIS A 8 -1.89 1.92 4.36
N GLY A 9 -2.13 2.35 3.12
CA GLY A 9 -1.70 3.66 2.65
C GLY A 9 -0.18 3.92 2.66
N ARG A 10 0.23 5.15 2.30
CA ARG A 10 1.64 5.60 2.32
C ARG A 10 2.20 5.65 3.74
N PRO A 11 3.54 5.65 3.90
CA PRO A 11 4.19 6.00 5.16
C PRO A 11 3.60 7.26 5.80
N ASN A 12 3.43 7.24 7.12
CA ASN A 12 2.81 8.29 7.93
C ASN A 12 1.31 8.53 7.67
N CYS A 13 0.63 7.61 6.97
CA CYS A 13 -0.82 7.63 6.91
C CYS A 13 -1.42 6.96 8.16
N HIS A 14 -2.35 7.66 8.80
CA HIS A 14 -3.05 7.19 10.01
C HIS A 14 -4.55 6.98 9.78
N ALA A 15 -4.98 6.95 8.51
CA ALA A 15 -6.39 6.85 8.18
C ALA A 15 -6.94 5.48 8.65
N PRO A 16 -8.06 5.45 9.39
CA PRO A 16 -8.66 4.19 9.80
C PRO A 16 -9.18 3.40 8.58
N GLY A 17 -9.33 2.08 8.74
CA GLY A 17 -9.70 1.16 7.65
C GLY A 17 -11.07 1.46 7.02
N ASP A 18 -12.03 1.98 7.79
CA ASP A 18 -13.35 2.42 7.31
C ASP A 18 -13.30 3.66 6.40
N ARG A 19 -12.17 4.36 6.37
CA ARG A 19 -11.87 5.47 5.44
C ARG A 19 -10.92 5.04 4.33
N CYS A 20 -10.71 3.75 4.16
CA CYS A 20 -9.89 3.18 3.11
C CYS A 20 -10.75 2.47 2.07
N GLU A 21 -10.25 2.47 0.85
CA GLU A 21 -10.75 1.73 -0.29
C GLU A 21 -9.75 0.66 -0.71
N VAL A 22 -10.22 -0.33 -1.45
CA VAL A 22 -9.37 -1.35 -2.06
C VAL A 22 -8.72 -0.75 -3.30
N HIS A 23 -7.40 -0.78 -3.33
CA HIS A 23 -6.57 -0.36 -4.45
C HIS A 23 -5.92 -1.57 -5.10
N HIS A 24 -6.13 -1.72 -6.41
CA HIS A 24 -5.41 -2.68 -7.23
C HIS A 24 -3.98 -2.20 -7.45
N ILE A 25 -3.00 -3.07 -7.14
CA ILE A 25 -1.57 -2.82 -7.41
C ILE A 25 -1.33 -2.73 -8.92
N ASP A 26 -1.90 -3.68 -9.66
CA ASP A 26 -1.96 -3.65 -11.12
C ASP A 26 -3.24 -2.90 -11.52
N GLN A 27 -3.15 -1.85 -12.33
CA GLN A 27 -4.29 -0.96 -12.61
C GLN A 27 -5.53 -1.73 -13.09
N TRP A 28 -6.68 -1.50 -12.43
CA TRP A 28 -7.95 -2.13 -12.82
C TRP A 28 -8.29 -1.86 -14.30
N ALA A 29 -8.09 -0.61 -14.74
CA ALA A 29 -8.38 -0.18 -16.12
C ALA A 29 -7.58 -0.95 -17.18
N THR A 30 -6.47 -1.59 -16.82
CA THR A 30 -5.64 -2.42 -17.71
C THR A 30 -5.80 -3.91 -17.44
N GLY A 31 -6.87 -4.33 -16.74
CA GLY A 31 -7.14 -5.73 -16.43
C GLY A 31 -6.48 -6.25 -15.16
N GLY A 32 -6.20 -5.38 -14.19
CA GLY A 32 -5.68 -5.77 -12.88
C GLY A 32 -6.57 -6.78 -12.15
N SER A 33 -5.97 -7.82 -11.57
CA SER A 33 -6.69 -8.88 -10.87
C SER A 33 -7.18 -8.44 -9.48
N THR A 34 -8.30 -9.02 -9.04
CA THR A 34 -8.88 -8.83 -7.69
C THR A 34 -8.37 -9.89 -6.70
N ASP A 35 -7.22 -10.51 -6.98
CA ASP A 35 -6.58 -11.45 -6.05
C ASP A 35 -6.11 -10.72 -4.79
N ILE A 36 -6.17 -11.38 -3.63
CA ILE A 36 -5.77 -10.78 -2.34
C ILE A 36 -4.30 -10.30 -2.36
N ASP A 37 -3.44 -10.96 -3.13
CA ASP A 37 -2.04 -10.58 -3.29
C ASP A 37 -1.84 -9.41 -4.29
N LYS A 38 -2.90 -9.02 -5.02
CA LYS A 38 -2.92 -7.92 -5.99
C LYS A 38 -3.67 -6.69 -5.51
N LEU A 39 -4.14 -6.71 -4.27
CA LEU A 39 -4.91 -5.64 -3.67
C LEU A 39 -4.23 -5.09 -2.40
N THR A 40 -4.53 -3.85 -2.04
CA THR A 40 -4.12 -3.21 -0.79
C THR A 40 -5.17 -2.21 -0.35
N PHE A 41 -5.21 -1.87 0.94
CA PHE A 41 -6.02 -0.75 1.40
C PHE A 41 -5.26 0.58 1.28
N THR A 42 -5.98 1.62 0.85
CA THR A 42 -5.48 3.00 0.84
C THR A 42 -6.62 3.97 1.14
N CYS A 43 -6.34 5.10 1.79
CA CYS A 43 -7.33 6.17 1.92
C CYS A 43 -7.44 6.95 0.60
N THR A 44 -8.58 7.62 0.40
CA THR A 44 -8.86 8.39 -0.82
C THR A 44 -7.78 9.44 -1.17
N PRO A 45 -7.22 10.21 -0.21
CA PRO A 45 -6.13 11.14 -0.52
C PRO A 45 -4.89 10.45 -1.08
N ASN A 46 -4.47 9.32 -0.50
CA ASN A 46 -3.31 8.57 -0.96
C ASN A 46 -3.59 7.88 -2.30
N HIS A 47 -4.80 7.37 -2.52
CA HIS A 47 -5.15 6.71 -3.78
C HIS A 47 -5.03 7.66 -4.96
N LYS A 48 -5.46 8.93 -4.79
CA LYS A 48 -5.35 9.98 -5.80
C LYS A 48 -3.91 10.34 -6.20
N LEU A 49 -2.91 9.95 -5.40
CA LEU A 49 -1.49 10.15 -5.70
C LEU A 49 -0.92 9.05 -6.58
N VAL A 50 -1.52 7.85 -6.57
CA VAL A 50 -1.09 6.74 -7.42
C VAL A 50 -1.25 7.14 -8.89
N GLY A 51 -0.21 6.91 -9.69
CA GLY A 51 -0.16 7.36 -11.08
C GLY A 51 0.18 8.84 -11.27
N LYS A 52 0.22 9.64 -10.19
CA LYS A 52 0.73 11.02 -10.17
C LYS A 52 2.15 11.09 -9.60
N GLY A 53 2.99 10.15 -10.03
CA GLY A 53 4.37 10.00 -9.58
C GLY A 53 4.55 9.04 -8.41
N TRP A 54 3.49 8.71 -7.66
CA TRP A 54 3.55 7.61 -6.68
C TRP A 54 3.15 6.29 -7.31
N GLN A 55 3.83 5.22 -6.92
CA GLN A 55 3.50 3.85 -7.31
C GLN A 55 3.43 2.94 -6.08
N THR A 56 2.79 1.79 -6.24
CA THR A 56 2.68 0.75 -5.22
C THR A 56 3.22 -0.57 -5.76
N ARG A 57 3.77 -1.40 -4.88
CA ARG A 57 4.26 -2.75 -5.21
C ARG A 57 3.92 -3.72 -4.08
N LYS A 58 3.46 -4.92 -4.42
CA LYS A 58 3.34 -6.01 -3.43
C LYS A 58 4.69 -6.71 -3.27
N ARG A 59 5.15 -6.85 -2.02
CA ARG A 59 6.31 -7.65 -1.63
C ARG A 59 5.92 -9.12 -1.43
N SER A 60 6.91 -10.01 -1.49
CA SER A 60 6.73 -11.45 -1.23
C SER A 60 6.28 -11.78 0.20
N ASP A 61 6.51 -10.88 1.16
CA ASP A 61 6.06 -10.98 2.55
C ASP A 61 4.60 -10.51 2.77
N GLY A 62 3.92 -10.07 1.70
CA GLY A 62 2.54 -9.59 1.73
C GLY A 62 2.38 -8.11 2.05
N GLN A 63 3.48 -7.40 2.31
CA GLN A 63 3.48 -5.95 2.52
C GLN A 63 3.31 -5.20 1.19
N THR A 64 2.64 -4.05 1.23
CA THR A 64 2.62 -3.10 0.11
C THR A 64 3.65 -2.01 0.34
N GLU A 65 4.59 -1.88 -0.59
CA GLU A 65 5.52 -0.76 -0.66
C GLU A 65 4.94 0.39 -1.44
N TRP A 66 5.27 1.60 -0.99
CA TRP A 66 5.01 2.83 -1.71
C TRP A 66 6.31 3.40 -2.23
N ILE A 67 6.35 3.61 -3.54
CA ILE A 67 7.51 4.10 -4.28
C ILE A 67 7.30 5.59 -4.58
N PRO A 68 8.20 6.47 -4.13
CA PRO A 68 8.13 7.91 -4.38
C PRO A 68 8.42 8.29 -5.83
N PRO A 69 7.95 9.47 -6.28
CA PRO A 69 8.44 10.07 -7.51
C PRO A 69 9.93 10.44 -7.34
N PRO A 70 10.71 10.50 -8.45
CA PRO A 70 12.16 10.70 -8.39
C PRO A 70 12.62 11.92 -7.58
N HIS A 71 11.87 13.01 -7.62
CA HIS A 71 12.20 14.25 -6.88
C HIS A 71 11.96 14.15 -5.36
N LEU A 72 11.30 13.09 -4.89
CA LEU A 72 11.10 12.77 -3.47
C LEU A 72 11.74 11.42 -3.11
N ASP A 73 12.69 10.93 -3.91
CA ASP A 73 13.26 9.61 -3.73
C ASP A 73 14.04 9.51 -2.42
N ARG A 74 13.37 8.95 -1.42
CA ARG A 74 13.94 8.54 -0.14
C ARG A 74 13.92 7.02 -0.01
N GLY A 75 13.77 6.29 -1.12
CA GLY A 75 13.51 4.85 -1.16
C GLY A 75 12.02 4.48 -1.08
N ALA A 76 11.74 3.21 -1.35
CA ALA A 76 10.42 2.61 -1.18
C ALA A 76 10.18 2.25 0.30
N HIS A 77 8.95 2.45 0.79
CA HIS A 77 8.64 2.28 2.21
C HIS A 77 7.28 1.61 2.43
N THR A 78 7.16 0.85 3.51
CA THR A 78 5.89 0.30 4.03
C THR A 78 5.28 1.25 5.08
N ASN A 79 4.03 0.99 5.47
CA ASN A 79 3.39 1.68 6.59
C ASN A 79 3.00 0.67 7.67
N ASP A 80 3.68 0.74 8.82
CA ASP A 80 3.45 -0.15 9.96
C ASP A 80 2.64 0.51 11.08
N TYR A 81 2.09 1.72 10.87
CA TYR A 81 1.29 2.42 11.89
C TYR A 81 0.12 1.58 12.43
N HIS A 82 -0.55 0.83 11.57
CA HIS A 82 -1.67 -0.03 11.95
C HIS A 82 -1.24 -1.44 12.40
N HIS A 83 0.07 -1.68 12.47
CA HIS A 83 0.69 -2.97 12.79
C HIS A 83 1.91 -2.80 13.70
N PRO A 84 1.73 -2.18 14.89
CA PRO A 84 2.82 -1.88 15.80
C PRO A 84 3.57 -3.14 16.26
N GLU A 85 2.95 -4.32 16.21
CA GLU A 85 3.60 -5.60 16.50
C GLU A 85 4.90 -5.82 15.69
N ARG A 86 4.98 -5.26 14.48
CA ARG A 86 6.13 -5.45 13.57
C ARG A 86 7.34 -4.61 13.91
N LEU A 87 7.18 -3.59 14.75
CA LEU A 87 8.31 -2.78 15.21
C LEU A 87 9.23 -3.57 16.16
N PHE A 88 8.78 -4.73 16.63
CA PHE A 88 9.48 -5.56 17.59
C PHE A 88 10.03 -6.87 16.98
N ASP A 89 9.78 -7.14 15.69
CA ASP A 89 10.16 -8.38 15.00
C ASP A 89 11.62 -8.36 14.46
N HIS A 90 12.52 -7.62 15.12
CA HIS A 90 13.93 -7.43 14.71
C HIS A 90 14.91 -8.33 15.47
#